data_AF-A0A959Y8E6-F1
#
_entry.id   AF-A0A959Y8E6-F1
#
_cell.length_a   1.000
_cell.length_b   1.000
_cell.length_c   1.000
_cell.angle_alpha   90.00
_cell.angle_beta   90.00
_cell.angle_gamma   90.00
#
_symmetry.space_group_name_H-M   'P 1'
#
loop_
_entity.id
_entity.type
_entity.pdbx_description
1 polymer ?
#
loop_
_entity_poly.entity_id
_entity_poly.type
_entity_poly.pdbx_seq_one_letter_code
_entity_poly.pdbx_strand_id
1 'polypeptide(L)'
;MLTSREKKRFVRAAEELAPLDSSDAGGLDDEQLERILERAEDRDAVVYRYWIDPDDFRVTRVLITDLARGRQAEVRYEERTPVDDRSLPVRIRIGLADGEREAGAIFELSKIALDGPLQLPFRIPA
;
A
#
# COMPACT_ATOMS: atom_id res chain seq x y z
N MET A 1 23.76 -6.47 -3.27
CA MET A 1 24.29 -6.28 -1.90
C MET A 1 24.11 -4.82 -1.50
N LEU A 2 23.30 -4.58 -0.47
CA LEU A 2 23.16 -3.25 0.14
C LEU A 2 24.49 -2.89 0.83
N THR A 3 24.99 -1.68 0.61
CA THR A 3 26.14 -1.16 1.34
C THR A 3 25.81 -1.02 2.83
N SER A 4 26.81 -0.97 3.72
CA SER A 4 26.58 -0.83 5.17
C SER A 4 25.72 0.38 5.58
N ARG A 5 25.65 1.41 4.73
CA ARG A 5 24.75 2.56 4.91
C ARG A 5 23.31 2.25 4.52
N GLU A 6 23.11 1.53 3.42
CA GLU A 6 21.79 1.13 2.95
C GLU A 6 21.15 0.11 3.89
N LYS A 7 21.94 -0.85 4.40
CA LYS A 7 21.48 -1.81 5.41
C LYS A 7 20.99 -1.12 6.70
N LYS A 8 21.71 -0.11 7.18
CA LYS A 8 21.27 0.70 8.34
C LYS A 8 20.00 1.51 8.10
N ARG A 9 19.84 2.09 6.90
CA ARG A 9 18.59 2.81 6.55
C ARG A 9 17.40 1.86 6.47
N PHE A 10 17.63 0.67 5.91
CA PHE A 10 16.62 -0.36 5.82
C PHE A 10 16.16 -0.82 7.20
N VAL A 11 17.10 -1.19 8.09
CA VAL A 11 16.80 -1.61 9.48
C VAL A 11 15.95 -0.55 10.18
N ARG A 12 16.38 0.71 10.12
CA ARG A 12 15.66 1.83 10.73
C ARG A 12 14.25 2.00 10.14
N ALA A 13 14.10 1.88 8.81
CA ALA A 13 12.79 1.96 8.17
C ALA A 13 11.87 0.82 8.63
N ALA A 14 12.40 -0.40 8.79
CA ALA A 14 11.63 -1.52 9.31
C ALA A 14 11.21 -1.32 10.78
N GLU A 15 12.12 -0.83 11.63
CA GLU A 15 11.86 -0.51 13.04
C GLU A 15 10.82 0.61 13.22
N GLU A 16 10.88 1.67 12.41
CA GLU A 16 9.88 2.76 12.43
C GLU A 16 8.48 2.28 12.01
N LEU A 17 8.40 1.18 11.26
CA LEU A 17 7.14 0.65 10.72
C LEU A 17 6.51 -0.45 11.60
N ALA A 18 7.27 -1.09 12.48
CA ALA A 18 6.80 -2.14 13.39
C ALA A 18 5.68 -1.70 14.38
N PRO A 19 5.64 -0.45 14.90
CA PRO A 19 4.60 -0.02 15.86
C PRO A 19 3.19 0.12 15.27
N LEU A 20 3.04 0.03 13.95
CA LEU A 20 1.78 0.29 13.22
C LEU A 20 1.04 -0.98 12.80
N ASP A 21 1.57 -2.16 13.10
CA ASP A 21 0.90 -3.43 12.80
C ASP A 21 -0.09 -3.83 13.90
N SER A 22 -1.31 -4.18 13.48
CA SER A 22 -2.44 -4.53 14.37
C SER A 22 -2.46 -5.98 14.83
N SER A 23 -1.46 -6.78 14.46
CA SER A 23 -1.25 -8.07 15.12
C SER A 23 -0.79 -7.80 16.55
N ASP A 24 -1.55 -8.25 17.54
CA ASP A 24 -1.23 -8.27 18.99
C ASP A 24 0.08 -9.03 19.36
N ALA A 25 1.02 -9.20 18.44
CA ALA A 25 2.34 -9.71 18.72
C ALA A 25 3.23 -8.53 19.11
N GLY A 26 3.74 -8.57 20.35
CA GLY A 26 4.80 -7.69 20.81
C GLY A 26 5.87 -7.50 19.73
N GLY A 27 6.40 -6.27 19.66
CA GLY A 27 7.30 -5.81 18.60
C GLY A 27 8.26 -6.90 18.13
N LEU A 28 8.37 -7.03 16.81
CA LEU A 28 9.27 -7.96 16.13
C LEU A 28 10.62 -7.96 16.86
N ASP A 29 11.03 -9.13 17.35
CA ASP A 29 12.33 -9.28 17.97
C ASP A 29 13.46 -9.04 16.94
N ASP A 30 14.64 -8.64 17.41
CA ASP A 30 15.77 -8.30 16.54
C ASP A 30 16.12 -9.42 15.55
N GLU A 31 15.86 -10.68 15.92
CA GLU A 31 16.13 -11.88 15.11
C GLU A 31 15.11 -12.09 13.98
N GLN A 32 13.83 -11.80 14.22
CA GLN A 32 12.79 -11.76 13.20
C GLN A 32 13.02 -10.60 12.23
N LEU A 33 13.45 -9.45 12.76
CA LEU A 33 13.85 -8.31 11.94
C LEU A 33 15.04 -8.70 11.06
N GLU A 34 16.09 -9.31 11.61
CA GLU A 34 17.25 -9.80 10.85
C GLU A 34 16.87 -10.84 9.79
N ARG A 35 15.94 -11.76 10.08
CA ARG A 35 15.46 -12.73 9.09
C ARG A 35 14.67 -12.10 7.96
N ILE A 36 13.85 -11.09 8.25
CA ILE A 36 13.14 -10.31 7.23
C ILE A 36 14.15 -9.50 6.41
N LEU A 37 15.17 -8.93 7.06
CA LEU A 37 16.28 -8.18 6.46
C LEU A 37 17.13 -9.04 5.50
N GLU A 38 17.50 -10.25 5.91
CA GLU A 38 18.26 -11.19 5.06
C GLU A 38 17.42 -11.67 3.87
N ARG A 39 16.11 -11.93 4.06
CA ARG A 39 15.20 -12.25 2.96
C ARG A 39 14.99 -11.09 1.99
N ALA A 40 15.04 -9.87 2.50
CA ALA A 40 14.89 -8.63 1.74
C ALA A 40 16.14 -8.25 0.94
N GLU A 41 17.34 -8.65 1.37
CA GLU A 41 18.57 -8.50 0.58
C GLU A 41 18.52 -9.32 -0.73
N ASP A 42 17.74 -10.41 -0.76
CA ASP A 42 17.62 -11.35 -1.89
C ASP A 42 16.36 -11.16 -2.76
N ARG A 43 15.30 -10.46 -2.28
CA ARG A 43 14.07 -10.21 -3.05
C ARG A 43 13.50 -8.82 -2.77
N ASP A 44 12.89 -8.20 -3.79
CA ASP A 44 12.17 -6.92 -3.70
C ASP A 44 11.37 -6.80 -2.39
N ALA A 45 11.90 -6.02 -1.46
CA ALA A 45 11.44 -5.92 -0.07
C ALA A 45 10.27 -4.95 0.06
N VAL A 46 9.16 -5.30 -0.58
CA VAL A 46 7.93 -4.52 -0.54
C VAL A 46 6.99 -5.09 0.52
N VAL A 47 6.66 -4.29 1.52
CA VAL A 47 5.69 -4.62 2.57
C VAL A 47 4.35 -3.98 2.25
N TYR A 48 3.28 -4.75 2.38
CA TYR A 48 1.90 -4.29 2.21
C TYR A 48 1.18 -4.36 3.55
N ARG A 49 0.57 -3.25 3.97
CA ARG A 49 -0.32 -3.19 5.13
C ARG A 49 -1.71 -2.78 4.71
N TYR A 50 -2.70 -3.45 5.29
CA TYR A 50 -4.11 -3.25 4.99
C TYR A 50 -4.84 -2.88 6.27
N TRP A 51 -5.59 -1.79 6.24
CA TRP A 51 -6.57 -1.48 7.27
C TRP A 51 -7.91 -1.93 6.76
N ILE A 52 -8.59 -2.75 7.56
CA ILE A 52 -9.89 -3.32 7.26
C ILE A 52 -10.87 -2.76 8.28
N ASP A 53 -11.98 -2.24 7.80
CA ASP A 53 -13.11 -1.85 8.65
C ASP A 53 -13.76 -3.11 9.22
N PRO A 54 -13.96 -3.22 10.55
CA PRO A 54 -14.49 -4.43 11.18
C PRO A 54 -15.99 -4.63 10.93
N ASP A 55 -16.74 -3.58 10.61
CA ASP A 55 -18.20 -3.66 10.46
C ASP A 55 -18.59 -4.23 9.10
N ASP A 56 -17.82 -3.89 8.05
CA ASP A 56 -18.12 -4.31 6.66
C ASP A 56 -17.00 -5.11 5.98
N PHE A 57 -15.89 -5.36 6.68
CA PHE A 57 -14.70 -6.09 6.22
C PHE A 57 -14.05 -5.50 4.96
N ARG A 58 -14.23 -4.20 4.71
CA ARG A 58 -13.65 -3.54 3.54
C ARG A 58 -12.32 -2.90 3.87
N VAL A 59 -11.42 -2.92 2.89
CA VAL A 59 -10.16 -2.20 2.98
C VAL A 59 -10.43 -0.69 2.94
N THR A 60 -9.97 0.03 3.96
CA THR A 60 -10.07 1.49 4.07
C THR A 60 -8.76 2.18 3.71
N ARG A 61 -7.64 1.50 3.94
CA ARG A 61 -6.30 2.01 3.65
C ARG A 61 -5.36 0.88 3.24
N VAL A 62 -4.47 1.18 2.31
CA VAL A 62 -3.32 0.34 1.95
C VAL A 62 -2.06 1.18 2.08
N LEU A 63 -1.06 0.67 2.78
CA LEU A 63 0.29 1.24 2.80
C LEU A 63 1.24 0.24 2.15
N ILE A 64 1.95 0.70 1.14
CA ILE A 64 2.96 -0.04 0.41
C ILE A 64 4.29 0.60 0.75
N THR A 65 5.21 -0.16 1.33
CA THR A 65 6.55 0.32 1.68
C THR A 65 7.59 -0.49 0.94
N ASP A 66 8.37 0.16 0.07
CA ASP A 66 9.61 -0.39 -0.45
C ASP A 66 10.74 -0.08 0.54
N LEU A 67 11.09 -1.08 1.36
CA LEU A 67 12.10 -0.95 2.40
C LEU A 67 13.50 -0.75 1.83
N ALA A 68 13.78 -1.31 0.65
CA ALA A 68 15.08 -1.20 -0.01
C ALA A 68 15.36 0.22 -0.48
N ARG A 69 14.31 0.92 -0.93
CA ARG A 69 14.43 2.27 -1.51
C ARG A 69 13.94 3.37 -0.58
N GLY A 70 13.35 3.03 0.57
CA GLY A 70 12.79 4.01 1.51
C GLY A 70 11.62 4.78 0.92
N ARG A 71 10.83 4.13 0.05
CA ARG A 71 9.68 4.71 -0.64
C ARG A 71 8.39 4.18 -0.06
N GLN A 72 7.37 5.01 -0.03
CA GLN A 72 6.05 4.63 0.41
C GLN A 72 4.97 5.10 -0.58
N ALA A 73 3.96 4.27 -0.74
CA ALA A 73 2.71 4.62 -1.40
C ALA A 73 1.55 4.32 -0.45
N GLU A 74 0.68 5.30 -0.27
CA GLU A 74 -0.52 5.19 0.55
C GLU A 74 -1.75 5.31 -0.35
N VAL A 75 -2.70 4.39 -0.20
CA VAL A 75 -4.01 4.44 -0.86
C VAL A 75 -5.08 4.49 0.23
N ARG A 76 -5.94 5.51 0.20
CA ARG A 76 -7.08 5.65 1.12
C ARG A 76 -8.39 5.62 0.33
N TYR A 77 -9.32 4.77 0.76
CA TYR A 77 -10.67 4.68 0.23
C TYR A 77 -11.58 5.51 1.15
N GLU A 78 -11.85 6.76 0.77
CA GLU A 78 -12.42 7.77 1.68
C GLU A 78 -13.94 7.79 1.69
N GLU A 79 -14.54 7.60 0.51
CA GLU A 79 -15.98 7.63 0.33
C GLU A 79 -16.39 6.41 -0.48
N ARG A 80 -17.52 5.81 -0.12
CA ARG A 80 -18.10 4.65 -0.78
C ARG A 80 -19.58 4.88 -1.05
N THR A 81 -20.05 4.35 -2.18
CA THR A 81 -21.45 4.45 -2.60
C THR A 81 -21.98 3.06 -2.97
N PRO A 82 -23.24 2.72 -2.61
CA PRO A 82 -23.87 1.49 -3.04
C PRO A 82 -24.19 1.51 -4.56
N VAL A 83 -23.82 0.44 -5.25
CA VAL A 83 -24.11 0.16 -6.67
C VAL A 83 -24.39 -1.34 -6.78
N ASP A 84 -25.60 -1.70 -7.20
CA ASP A 84 -26.09 -3.10 -7.35
C ASP A 84 -25.69 -4.02 -6.18
N ASP A 85 -26.11 -3.64 -4.96
CA ASP A 85 -25.85 -4.33 -3.69
C ASP A 85 -24.37 -4.41 -3.25
N ARG A 86 -23.47 -3.69 -3.94
CA ARG A 86 -22.04 -3.59 -3.60
C ARG A 86 -21.70 -2.17 -3.21
N SER A 87 -20.93 -1.96 -2.15
CA SER A 87 -20.40 -0.62 -1.85
C SER A 87 -19.00 -0.44 -2.43
N LEU A 88 -18.91 0.49 -3.37
CA LEU A 88 -17.72 0.75 -4.17
C LEU A 88 -17.08 2.07 -3.75
N PRO A 89 -15.74 2.15 -3.71
CA PRO A 89 -15.07 3.42 -3.44
C PRO A 89 -15.32 4.41 -4.57
N VAL A 90 -15.80 5.60 -4.22
CA VAL A 90 -16.03 6.71 -5.15
C VAL A 90 -14.98 7.81 -5.00
N ARG A 91 -14.29 7.86 -3.86
CA ARG A 91 -13.17 8.76 -3.62
C ARG A 91 -11.95 8.00 -3.12
N ILE A 92 -10.87 8.05 -3.89
CA ILE A 92 -9.62 7.37 -3.57
C ILE A 92 -8.50 8.41 -3.53
N ARG A 93 -7.83 8.54 -2.40
CA ARG A 93 -6.62 9.37 -2.28
C ARG A 93 -5.40 8.48 -2.38
N ILE A 94 -4.48 8.83 -3.26
CA ILE A 94 -3.19 8.17 -3.41
C ILE A 94 -2.11 9.16 -3.02
N GLY A 95 -1.24 8.79 -2.09
CA GLY A 95 -0.03 9.51 -1.73
C GLY A 95 1.20 8.69 -2.08
N LEU A 96 2.25 9.34 -2.54
CA LEU A 96 3.56 8.76 -2.80
C LEU A 96 4.58 9.61 -2.04
N ALA A 97 5.49 8.98 -1.31
CA ALA A 97 6.62 9.66 -0.71
C ALA A 97 7.93 8.89 -0.93
N ASP A 98 8.99 9.65 -1.24
CA ASP A 98 10.36 9.18 -1.46
C ASP A 98 11.33 10.17 -0.79
N GLY A 99 11.70 9.88 0.45
CA GLY A 99 12.52 10.77 1.27
C GLY A 99 11.86 12.15 1.48
N GLU A 100 12.42 13.18 0.85
CA GLU A 100 11.91 14.57 0.92
C GLU A 100 10.86 14.91 -0.15
N ARG A 101 10.54 13.97 -1.05
CA ARG A 101 9.58 14.20 -2.14
C ARG A 101 8.25 13.58 -1.80
N GLU A 102 7.19 14.36 -1.96
CA GLU A 102 5.82 13.90 -1.84
C GLU A 102 5.04 14.22 -3.11
N ALA A 103 4.19 13.31 -3.54
CA ALA A 103 3.23 13.50 -4.61
C ALA A 103 1.91 12.86 -4.22
N GLY A 104 0.80 13.40 -4.72
CA GLY A 104 -0.50 12.83 -4.43
C GLY A 104 -1.50 13.06 -5.55
N ALA A 105 -2.52 12.21 -5.58
CA ALA A 105 -3.64 12.30 -6.49
C ALA A 105 -4.93 11.95 -5.76
N ILE A 106 -6.03 12.56 -6.19
CA ILE A 106 -7.38 12.20 -5.76
C ILE A 106 -8.10 11.69 -7.00
N PHE A 107 -8.66 10.49 -6.91
CA PHE A 107 -9.52 9.90 -7.91
C PHE A 107 -10.96 10.01 -7.43
N GLU A 108 -11.79 10.65 -8.24
CA GLU A 108 -13.22 10.73 -8.02
C GLU A 108 -13.92 9.93 -9.13
N LEU A 109 -14.57 8.84 -8.73
CA LEU A 109 -15.29 7.96 -9.63
C LEU A 109 -16.76 8.37 -9.64
N SER A 110 -17.30 8.57 -10.83
CA SER A 110 -18.72 8.87 -11.04
C SER A 110 -19.30 7.95 -12.11
N LYS A 111 -20.62 7.77 -12.10
CA LYS A 111 -21.36 6.96 -13.10
C LYS A 111 -20.83 5.52 -13.22
N ILE A 112 -20.70 4.84 -12.08
CA ILE A 112 -20.28 3.44 -12.05
C ILE A 112 -21.48 2.58 -12.48
N ALA A 113 -21.29 1.76 -13.50
CA ALA A 113 -22.24 0.72 -13.93
C ALA A 113 -21.53 -0.63 -13.88
N LEU A 114 -22.18 -1.63 -13.30
CA LEU A 114 -21.65 -3.00 -13.21
C LEU A 114 -22.20 -3.92 -14.31
N ASP A 115 -23.09 -3.39 -15.15
CA ASP A 115 -23.81 -4.16 -16.17
C ASP A 115 -23.04 -4.33 -17.48
N GLY A 116 -23.11 -5.55 -18.01
CA GLY A 116 -22.79 -5.88 -19.39
C GLY A 116 -21.31 -6.17 -19.68
N PRO A 117 -21.02 -6.78 -20.84
CA PRO A 117 -19.65 -7.01 -21.27
C PRO A 117 -18.95 -5.66 -21.50
N LEU A 118 -17.75 -5.50 -20.94
CA LEU A 118 -16.91 -4.32 -21.15
C LEU A 118 -16.61 -4.17 -22.65
N GLN A 119 -17.34 -3.29 -23.33
CA GLN A 119 -17.03 -2.92 -24.70
C GLN A 119 -16.07 -1.74 -24.68
N LEU A 120 -14.81 -1.99 -25.05
CA LEU A 120 -13.81 -0.94 -25.25
C LEU A 120 -13.72 -0.65 -26.76
N PRO A 121 -14.46 0.33 -27.31
CA PRO A 121 -14.37 0.70 -28.71
C PRO A 121 -13.09 1.53 -28.95
N PHE A 122 -11.91 0.97 -28.66
CA PHE A 122 -10.66 1.60 -29.05
C PHE A 122 -10.16 0.97 -30.36
N ARG A 123 -9.78 1.84 -31.30
CA ARG A 123 -8.96 1.47 -32.45
C ARG A 123 -7.60 2.10 -32.23
N ILE A 124 -6.53 1.29 -32.32
CA ILE A 124 -5.17 1.80 -32.34
C ILE A 124 -4.95 2.39 -33.75
N PRO A 125 -4.65 3.70 -33.88
CA PRO A 125 -4.26 4.27 -35.16
C PRO A 125 -2.95 3.64 -35.64
N ALA A 126 -2.87 3.31 -36.94
CA ALA A 126 -1.65 2.85 -37.58
C ALA A 126 -0.67 4.00 -37.85
#